data_AF-A0A5V2JP29-F1
#
_entry.id   AF-A0A5V2JP29-F1
#
_cell.length_a   1.000
_cell.length_b   1.000
_cell.length_c   1.000
_cell.angle_alpha   90.00
_cell.angle_beta   90.00
_cell.angle_gamma   90.00
#
_symmetry.space_group_name_H-M   'P 1'
#
loop_
_entity.id
_entity.type
_entity.pdbx_description
1 polymer ?
#
loop_
_entity_poly.entity_id
_entity_poly.type
_entity_poly.pdbx_seq_one_letter_code
_entity_poly.pdbx_strand_id
1 'polypeptide(L)' 'MDDYRTVQGDSWDSIALKLYGNEYLSYLLIDANTEHRFTVLFSAGIILKVPDAPVMPISVNNLPPWRRNSVT' A
#
# COMPACT_ATOMS: atom_id res chain seq x y z
N MET A 1 3.73 7.61 12.22
CA MET A 1 3.64 8.33 10.93
C MET A 1 5.05 8.46 10.43
N ASP A 2 5.41 7.55 9.53
CA ASP A 2 6.75 7.50 8.95
C ASP A 2 6.77 8.29 7.66
N ASP A 3 7.97 8.67 7.21
CA ASP A 3 8.18 9.36 5.95
C ASP A 3 8.97 8.44 5.00
N TYR A 4 8.61 8.46 3.72
CA TYR A 4 9.32 7.75 2.66
C TYR A 4 10.00 8.73 1.73
N ARG A 5 11.30 8.52 1.49
CA ARG A 5 12.06 9.28 0.49
C ARG A 5 12.07 8.51 -0.83
N THR A 6 11.47 9.08 -1.87
CA THR A 6 11.38 8.46 -3.19
C THR A 6 12.75 8.26 -3.83
N VAL A 7 12.86 7.22 -4.65
CA VAL A 7 13.96 7.06 -5.60
C VAL A 7 13.46 7.27 -7.03
N GLN A 8 14.39 7.43 -7.98
CA GLN A 8 14.04 7.71 -9.37
C GLN A 8 13.24 6.55 -9.97
N GLY A 9 12.07 6.86 -10.53
CA GLY A 9 11.21 5.88 -11.17
C GLY A 9 10.24 5.16 -10.22
N ASP A 10 10.22 5.52 -8.93
CA ASP A 10 9.18 5.05 -8.02
C ASP A 10 7.79 5.46 -8.52
N SER A 11 6.81 4.58 -8.29
CA SER A 11 5.39 4.80 -8.54
C SER A 11 4.60 4.57 -7.25
N TRP A 12 3.33 4.99 -7.21
CA TRP A 12 2.50 4.79 -6.01
C TRP A 12 2.34 3.32 -5.63
N ASP A 13 2.09 2.46 -6.62
CA ASP A 13 1.92 1.01 -6.46
C ASP A 13 3.21 0.32 -5.99
N SER A 14 4.37 0.68 -6.54
CA SER A 14 5.65 0.10 -6.14
C SER A 14 6.07 0.51 -4.72
N ILE A 15 5.83 1.76 -4.34
CA ILE A 15 6.05 2.22 -2.96
C ILE A 15 5.11 1.50 -2.00
N ALA A 16 3.82 1.40 -2.33
CA ALA A 16 2.84 0.70 -1.49
C ALA A 16 3.16 -0.79 -1.32
N LEU A 17 3.59 -1.47 -2.38
CA LEU A 17 4.05 -2.86 -2.31
C LEU A 17 5.26 -2.99 -1.38
N LYS A 18 6.22 -2.07 -1.46
CA LYS A 18 7.43 -2.08 -0.62
C LYS A 18 7.14 -1.82 0.86
N LEU A 19 6.25 -0.86 1.15
CA LEU A 19 5.97 -0.43 2.53
C LEU A 19 4.92 -1.32 3.21
N TYR A 20 3.88 -1.71 2.47
CA TYR A 20 2.74 -2.42 3.03
C TYR A 20 2.65 -3.88 2.58
N GLY A 21 3.48 -4.33 1.63
CA GLY A 21 3.37 -5.65 1.03
C GLY A 21 2.16 -5.80 0.10
N ASN A 22 1.48 -4.70 -0.24
CA ASN A 22 0.27 -4.70 -1.05
C ASN A 22 0.15 -3.40 -1.87
N GLU A 23 0.28 -3.51 -3.19
CA GLU A 23 0.22 -2.42 -4.16
C GLU A 23 -1.14 -1.71 -4.20
N TYR A 24 -2.22 -2.42 -3.84
CA TYR A 24 -3.58 -1.87 -3.81
C TYR A 24 -3.78 -0.87 -2.69
N LEU A 25 -2.84 -0.78 -1.72
CA LEU A 25 -2.87 0.21 -0.65
C LEU A 25 -2.25 1.56 -1.06
N SER A 26 -1.90 1.74 -2.34
CA SER A 26 -1.39 3.00 -2.89
C SER A 26 -2.32 4.20 -2.69
N TYR A 27 -3.64 4.00 -2.59
CA TYR A 27 -4.59 5.07 -2.30
C TYR A 27 -4.28 5.80 -0.99
N LEU A 28 -3.77 5.09 0.04
CA LEU A 28 -3.40 5.68 1.32
C LEU A 28 -2.28 6.71 1.16
N LEU A 29 -1.32 6.41 0.29
CA LEU A 29 -0.20 7.31 -0.02
C LEU A 29 -0.70 8.53 -0.82
N ILE A 30 -1.60 8.33 -1.77
CA ILE A 30 -2.16 9.42 -2.58
C ILE A 30 -2.99 10.38 -1.73
N ASP A 31 -3.86 9.84 -0.86
CA ASP A 31 -4.74 10.62 0.01
C ASP A 31 -3.94 11.43 1.04
N ALA A 32 -2.84 10.87 1.55
CA ALA A 32 -1.95 11.57 2.48
C ALA A 32 -1.07 12.65 1.81
N ASN A 33 -0.89 12.59 0.49
CA ASN A 33 0.04 13.42 -0.28
C ASN A 33 -0.62 14.01 -1.53
N THR A 34 -1.77 14.66 -1.37
CA THR A 34 -2.61 15.16 -2.47
C THR A 34 -1.91 16.11 -3.44
N GLU A 35 -0.86 16.80 -2.99
CA GLU A 35 -0.01 17.67 -3.83
C GLU A 35 0.69 16.92 -4.97
N HIS A 36 0.94 15.61 -4.81
CA HIS A 36 1.61 14.76 -5.78
C HIS A 36 0.64 13.83 -6.53
N ARG A 37 -0.68 13.99 -6.38
CA ARG A 37 -1.69 13.04 -6.92
C ARG A 37 -1.62 12.81 -8.44
N PHE A 38 -1.06 13.74 -9.20
CA PHE A 38 -0.89 13.64 -10.65
C PHE A 38 0.49 13.14 -11.08
N THR A 39 1.38 12.87 -10.12
CA THR A 39 2.68 12.27 -10.37
C THR A 39 2.51 10.79 -10.64
N VAL A 40 2.88 10.36 -11.84
CA VAL A 40 2.88 8.94 -12.25
C VAL A 40 4.20 8.26 -11.87
N LEU A 41 5.31 8.97 -12.05
CA LEU A 41 6.66 8.52 -11.69
C LEU A 41 7.35 9.61 -10.90
N PHE A 42 7.91 9.24 -9.76
CA PHE A 42 8.62 10.15 -8.88
C PHE A 42 10.06 10.35 -9.31
N SER A 43 10.53 11.60 -9.18
CA SER A 43 11.95 11.89 -9.13
C SER A 43 12.53 11.47 -7.78
N ALA A 44 13.85 11.25 -7.71
CA ALA A 44 14.50 10.91 -6.45
C ALA A 44 14.46 12.08 -5.45
N GLY A 45 14.22 11.77 -4.17
CA GLY A 45 14.37 12.71 -3.07
C GLY A 45 13.10 13.44 -2.61
N ILE A 46 11.93 13.11 -3.16
CA ILE A 46 10.64 13.63 -2.68
C ILE A 46 10.29 12.91 -1.39
N ILE A 47 9.75 13.64 -0.41
CA ILE A 47 9.32 13.08 0.88
C ILE A 47 7.81 12.89 0.84
N LEU A 48 7.36 11.65 1.05
CA LEU A 48 5.95 11.27 1.10
C LEU A 48 5.61 10.85 2.53
N LYS A 49 4.48 11.34 3.04
CA LYS A 49 3.90 10.90 4.31
C LYS A 49 3.35 9.48 4.15
N VAL A 50 3.68 8.61 5.10
CA VAL A 50 3.27 7.21 5.12
C VAL A 50 2.31 6.98 6.30
N PRO A 51 0.99 6.91 6.05
CA PRO A 51 0.03 6.52 7.07
C PRO A 51 0.12 5.01 7.40
N ASP A 52 -0.39 4.63 8.56
CA ASP A 52 -0.46 3.21 8.93
C ASP A 52 -1.45 2.45 8.04
N ALA A 53 -1.07 1.25 7.60
CA ALA A 53 -1.96 0.39 6.83
C ALA A 53 -3.12 -0.12 7.72
N PRO A 54 -4.35 -0.21 7.18
CA PRO A 54 -5.47 -0.76 7.92
C PRO A 54 -5.17 -2.22 8.30
N VAL A 55 -5.48 -2.58 9.54
CA VAL A 55 -5.43 -3.98 9.98
C VAL A 55 -6.51 -4.74 9.22
N MET A 56 -6.11 -5.50 8.20
CA MET A 56 -7.04 -6.37 7.47
C MET A 56 -7.36 -7.56 8.38
N PRO A 57 -8.60 -7.71 8.88
CA PRO A 57 -8.96 -8.89 9.63
C PRO A 57 -8.89 -10.07 8.66
N ILE A 58 -8.05 -11.05 8.95
CA ILE A 58 -8.08 -12.36 8.27
C ILE A 58 -9.37 -13.04 8.73
N SER A 59 -10.49 -12.68 8.11
CA SER A 59 -11.76 -13.35 8.35
C SER A 59 -11.75 -14.69 7.61
N VAL A 60 -11.19 -15.71 8.27
CA VAL A 60 -11.28 -17.11 7.84
C VAL A 60 -12.74 -17.53 7.64
N ASN A 61 -13.67 -16.85 8.33
CA ASN A 61 -15.11 -17.11 8.26
C ASN A 61 -15.79 -16.65 6.96
N ASN A 62 -15.20 -15.72 6.20
CA ASN A 62 -15.79 -15.23 4.94
C ASN A 62 -15.25 -15.93 3.69
N LEU A 63 -14.39 -16.94 3.88
CA LEU A 63 -14.01 -17.82 2.80
C LEU A 63 -15.19 -18.73 2.43
N PRO A 64 -15.44 -18.99 1.14
CA PRO A 64 -16.47 -19.92 0.74
C PRO A 64 -16.17 -21.34 1.30
N PRO A 65 -17.19 -22.20 1.50
CA PRO A 65 -17.05 -23.45 2.25
C PRO A 65 -15.89 -24.36 1.78
N TRP A 66 -15.61 -24.41 0.48
CA TRP A 66 -14.54 -25.21 -0.14
C TRP A 66 -13.12 -24.65 0.03
N ARG A 67 -12.96 -23.46 0.63
CA ARG A 67 -11.66 -22.81 0.94
C ARG A 67 -11.36 -22.78 2.44
N ARG A 68 -12.30 -23.22 3.28
CA ARG A 68 -12.09 -23.46 4.71
C ARG A 68 -11.48 -24.86 4.82
N ASN A 69 -10.16 -24.97 4.97
CA ASN A 69 -9.41 -26.22 4.74
C ASN A 69 -10.08 -27.50 5.29
N SER A 70 -10.04 -28.52 4.44
CA SER A 70 -10.02 -29.94 4.78
C SER A 70 -9.06 -30.19 5.95
N VAL A 71 -9.60 -30.38 7.14
CA VAL A 71 -8.89 -30.98 8.27
C VAL A 71 -9.54 -32.34 8.50
N THR A 72 -8.97 -33.37 7.90
CA THR A 72 -8.92 -34.75 8.42
C THR A 72 -7.72 -35.42 7.78
#